data_AF-A0A957HYA4-F1
#
_entry.id   AF-A0A957HYA4-F1
#
_cell.length_a   1.000
_cell.length_b   1.000
_cell.length_c   1.000
_cell.angle_alpha   90.00
_cell.angle_beta   90.00
_cell.angle_gamma   90.00
#
_symmetry.space_group_name_H-M   'P 1'
#
loop_
_entity.id
_entity.type
_entity.pdbx_description
1 polymer ?
#
loop_
_entity_poly.entity_id
_entity_poly.type
_entity_poly.pdbx_seq_one_letter_code
_entity_poly.pdbx_strand_id
1 'polypeptide(L)'
;MSSTNFTGLSMPVFTAFGWAGEETAQKFAFEQLDLFISQLHARLSHTVQAELAYYGLSRENQGAYLAANSEVERDAHIAFYARPMSLEVQLAITAKEVLSKGFSAAEKDVLGAHRLVTELGPEWSLRVQQLLVEEESGAISHYQDLFKDSVSQFSPELAQEVFSKAAYLVGQEKWLVSFYLSRRLNSEQVAAMGLTVLQVLNDLVETLMPVLSFFTGRVGRKKGTRRAAARKVAVTQQAVAVETAVAPEDTFTFVSELKPLHIRRGFINMTPKEWPFFALNARTETRKVTVYYEGLYDKKSTVWRLQPGDMARLVLGPASHEWLEDAFVPNDRIELQVTRLEGNEIQVTLRPVTD
;
A
#
# COMPACT_ATOMS: atom_id res chain seq x y z
N MET A 1 36.95 8.32 -17.14
CA MET A 1 35.65 8.41 -16.45
C MET A 1 35.56 7.20 -15.54
N SER A 2 35.85 7.35 -14.24
CA SER A 2 35.72 6.22 -13.32
C SER A 2 34.24 5.86 -13.22
N SER A 3 33.91 4.61 -13.51
CA SER A 3 32.60 4.04 -13.23
C SER A 3 32.43 4.02 -11.71
N THR A 4 31.91 5.10 -11.15
CA THR A 4 31.60 5.17 -9.72
C THR A 4 30.40 4.25 -9.49
N ASN A 5 30.68 3.03 -9.05
CA ASN A 5 29.64 2.07 -8.74
C ASN A 5 28.87 2.55 -7.52
N PHE A 6 27.54 2.59 -7.60
CA PHE A 6 26.70 2.86 -6.45
C PHE A 6 26.92 1.77 -5.40
N THR A 7 27.18 2.15 -4.14
CA THR A 7 27.41 1.21 -3.03
C THR A 7 26.37 1.34 -1.92
N GLY A 8 25.44 2.29 -2.03
CA GLY A 8 24.43 2.61 -1.03
C GLY A 8 24.37 4.10 -0.72
N LEU A 9 23.34 4.52 0.02
CA LEU A 9 23.20 5.89 0.51
C LEU A 9 23.85 6.02 1.89
N SER A 10 25.13 6.39 1.93
CA SER A 10 25.89 6.50 3.19
C SER A 10 25.46 7.69 4.06
N MET A 11 25.79 7.66 5.37
CA MET A 11 25.49 8.76 6.31
C MET A 11 25.92 10.17 5.81
N PRO A 12 27.08 10.35 5.15
CA PRO A 12 27.46 11.63 4.55
C PRO A 12 26.43 12.23 3.58
N VAL A 13 25.62 11.40 2.88
CA VAL A 13 24.55 11.89 2.00
C VAL A 13 23.46 12.59 2.82
N PHE A 14 23.12 12.05 3.99
CA PHE A 14 22.07 12.60 4.84
C PHE A 14 22.53 13.83 5.62
N THR A 15 23.78 13.84 6.10
CA THR A 15 24.33 14.98 6.83
C THR A 15 24.62 16.19 5.93
N ALA A 16 24.86 15.97 4.63
CA ALA A 16 25.12 17.04 3.66
C ALA A 16 23.95 18.03 3.50
N PHE A 17 22.71 17.59 3.72
CA PHE A 17 21.50 18.43 3.63
C PHE A 17 21.06 19.01 4.99
N GLY A 18 21.95 19.01 5.99
CA GLY A 18 21.74 19.66 7.29
C GLY A 18 21.98 21.18 7.27
N TRP A 19 21.68 21.85 8.39
CA TRP A 19 21.71 23.32 8.57
C TRP A 19 23.06 24.02 8.28
N ALA A 20 24.13 23.27 8.00
CA ALA A 20 25.46 23.79 7.71
C ALA A 20 26.23 22.97 6.65
N GLY A 21 25.53 22.34 5.71
CA GLY A 21 26.20 21.55 4.66
C GLY A 21 27.16 22.42 3.83
N GLU A 22 28.46 22.08 3.83
CA GLU A 22 29.44 22.70 2.92
C GLU A 22 29.07 22.37 1.45
N GLU A 23 29.31 23.29 0.53
CA GLU A 23 28.98 23.13 -0.90
C GLU A 23 29.57 21.84 -1.51
N THR A 24 30.74 21.43 -1.01
CA THR A 24 31.42 20.18 -1.35
C THR A 24 30.64 18.94 -0.90
N ALA A 25 30.07 18.96 0.31
CA ALA A 25 29.26 17.88 0.84
C ALA A 25 27.94 17.74 0.06
N GLN A 26 27.31 18.87 -0.30
CA GLN A 26 26.10 18.86 -1.13
C GLN A 26 26.37 18.31 -2.53
N LYS A 27 27.49 18.70 -3.16
CA LYS A 27 27.90 18.14 -4.46
C LYS A 27 28.08 16.63 -4.38
N PHE A 28 28.79 16.15 -3.38
CA PHE A 28 28.95 14.71 -3.14
C PHE A 28 27.59 14.02 -2.96
N ALA A 29 26.71 14.58 -2.14
CA ALA A 29 25.39 14.00 -1.90
C ALA A 29 24.53 13.95 -3.16
N PHE A 30 24.56 14.99 -4.00
CA PHE A 30 23.88 14.98 -5.30
C PHE A 30 24.47 13.94 -6.25
N GLU A 31 25.78 13.78 -6.32
CA GLU A 31 26.41 12.71 -7.12
C GLU A 31 25.97 11.31 -6.65
N GLN A 32 25.86 11.09 -5.34
CA GLN A 32 25.35 9.83 -4.79
C GLN A 32 23.86 9.62 -5.08
N LEU A 33 23.05 10.68 -4.99
CA LEU A 33 21.62 10.63 -5.34
C LEU A 33 21.40 10.39 -6.84
N ASP A 34 22.28 10.90 -7.70
CA ASP A 34 22.22 10.69 -9.16
C ASP A 34 22.49 9.22 -9.52
N LEU A 35 23.53 8.64 -8.91
CA LEU A 35 23.82 7.22 -9.02
C LEU A 35 22.69 6.36 -8.47
N PHE A 36 22.15 6.74 -7.30
CA PHE A 36 21.04 6.08 -6.66
C PHE A 36 19.80 6.03 -7.56
N ILE A 37 19.35 7.18 -8.08
CA ILE A 37 18.12 7.25 -8.86
C ILE A 37 18.24 6.55 -10.20
N SER A 38 19.42 6.63 -10.83
CA SER A 38 19.73 5.91 -12.07
C SER A 38 19.68 4.39 -11.87
N GLN A 39 20.26 3.90 -10.77
CA GLN A 39 20.25 2.47 -10.43
C GLN A 39 18.87 1.98 -9.97
N LEU A 40 18.13 2.81 -9.24
CA LEU A 40 16.76 2.51 -8.84
C LEU A 40 15.88 2.37 -10.08
N HIS A 41 15.87 3.38 -10.96
CA HIS A 41 15.07 3.36 -12.19
C HIS A 41 15.39 2.13 -13.05
N ALA A 42 16.67 1.78 -13.21
CA ALA A 42 17.08 0.59 -13.98
C ALA A 42 16.57 -0.74 -13.39
N ARG A 43 16.29 -0.79 -12.08
CA ARG A 43 15.77 -1.99 -11.38
C ARG A 43 14.25 -2.07 -11.35
N LEU A 44 13.55 -0.96 -11.57
CA LEU A 44 12.08 -0.94 -11.64
C LEU A 44 11.59 -1.88 -12.74
N SER A 45 10.40 -2.45 -12.58
CA SER A 45 9.79 -3.23 -13.65
C SER A 45 9.57 -2.37 -14.90
N HIS A 46 9.55 -3.00 -16.07
CA HIS A 46 9.34 -2.28 -17.34
C HIS A 46 8.01 -1.50 -17.36
N THR A 47 6.98 -1.98 -16.64
CA THR A 47 5.71 -1.26 -16.50
C THR A 47 5.92 0.06 -15.75
N VAL A 48 6.61 0.01 -14.61
CA VAL A 48 6.88 1.20 -13.80
C VAL A 48 7.81 2.17 -14.51
N GLN A 49 8.85 1.68 -15.20
CA GLN A 49 9.71 2.55 -16.03
C GLN A 49 8.92 3.26 -17.13
N ALA A 50 7.89 2.63 -17.69
CA ALA A 50 7.05 3.27 -18.71
C ALA A 50 6.11 4.33 -18.11
N GLU A 51 5.61 4.10 -16.89
CA GLU A 51 4.73 5.06 -16.20
C GLU A 51 5.52 6.22 -15.56
N LEU A 52 6.77 5.98 -15.15
CA LEU A 52 7.69 6.95 -14.55
C LEU A 52 8.97 7.06 -15.39
N ALA A 53 8.81 7.45 -16.65
CA ALA A 53 9.88 7.45 -17.66
C ALA A 53 10.99 8.48 -17.43
N TYR A 54 10.75 9.48 -16.59
CA TYR A 54 11.70 10.54 -16.32
C TYR A 54 12.24 10.41 -14.90
N TYR A 55 13.53 10.65 -14.71
CA TYR A 55 14.14 10.63 -13.40
C TYR A 55 15.31 11.60 -13.36
N GLY A 56 15.67 12.05 -12.16
CA GLY A 56 16.76 12.99 -12.00
C GLY A 56 16.83 13.58 -10.60
N LEU A 57 17.46 14.75 -10.52
CA LEU A 57 17.68 15.48 -9.27
C LEU A 57 16.85 16.77 -9.26
N SER A 58 16.23 17.06 -8.13
CA SER A 58 15.73 18.40 -7.80
C SER A 58 16.72 19.07 -6.86
N ARG A 59 17.46 20.07 -7.37
CA ARG A 59 18.40 20.85 -6.56
C ARG A 59 17.67 21.76 -5.57
N GLU A 60 16.53 22.28 -5.97
CA GLU A 60 15.68 23.14 -5.13
C GLU A 60 15.14 22.37 -3.94
N ASN A 61 14.61 21.17 -4.17
CA ASN A 61 14.03 20.34 -3.12
C ASN A 61 15.04 19.38 -2.48
N GLN A 62 16.33 19.49 -2.84
CA GLN A 62 17.43 18.67 -2.29
C GLN A 62 17.13 17.17 -2.31
N GLY A 63 16.72 16.65 -3.47
CA GLY A 63 16.29 15.27 -3.60
C GLY A 63 16.42 14.71 -5.00
N ALA A 64 16.09 13.42 -5.13
CA ALA A 64 15.93 12.76 -6.42
C ALA A 64 14.45 12.48 -6.71
N TYR A 65 14.08 12.24 -7.96
CA TYR A 65 12.71 11.94 -8.34
C TYR A 65 12.60 10.92 -9.48
N LEU A 66 11.44 10.26 -9.52
CA LEU A 66 10.88 9.53 -10.66
C LEU A 66 9.59 10.25 -11.06
N ALA A 67 9.38 10.56 -12.33
CA ALA A 67 8.25 11.36 -12.80
C ALA A 67 7.65 10.77 -14.08
N ALA A 68 6.34 10.91 -14.21
CA ALA A 68 5.62 10.49 -15.41
C ALA A 68 5.81 11.46 -16.59
N ASN A 69 6.25 12.69 -16.32
CA ASN A 69 6.45 13.75 -17.30
C ASN A 69 7.82 14.40 -17.12
N SER A 70 8.39 14.92 -18.21
CA SER A 70 9.63 15.72 -18.20
C SER A 70 9.49 16.98 -17.36
N GLU A 71 8.28 17.55 -17.29
CA GLU A 71 7.92 18.61 -16.36
C GLU A 71 7.28 18.02 -15.10
N VAL A 72 8.08 17.88 -14.04
CA VAL A 72 7.73 17.13 -12.81
C VAL A 72 6.42 17.61 -12.16
N GLU A 73 6.17 18.91 -12.16
CA GLU A 73 5.00 19.52 -11.52
C GLU A 73 3.70 19.37 -12.32
N ARG A 74 3.81 19.04 -13.62
CA ARG A 74 2.66 18.86 -14.51
C ARG A 74 2.04 17.46 -14.45
N ASP A 75 2.53 16.60 -13.57
CA ASP A 75 2.01 15.24 -13.44
C ASP A 75 2.27 14.64 -12.05
N ALA A 76 2.07 13.33 -11.91
CA ALA A 76 2.49 12.55 -10.76
C ALA A 76 4.00 12.28 -10.79
N HIS A 77 4.63 12.36 -9.61
CA HIS A 77 6.02 11.99 -9.41
C HIS A 77 6.23 11.39 -8.01
N ILE A 78 7.28 10.57 -7.88
CA ILE A 78 7.77 10.03 -6.61
C ILE A 78 9.11 10.70 -6.32
N ALA A 79 9.19 11.45 -5.23
CA ALA A 79 10.39 12.12 -4.77
C ALA A 79 11.05 11.37 -3.61
N PHE A 80 12.38 11.48 -3.53
CA PHE A 80 13.24 10.92 -2.50
C PHE A 80 14.05 12.05 -1.88
N TYR A 81 13.65 12.47 -0.67
CA TYR A 81 14.32 13.55 0.05
C TYR A 81 15.27 12.98 1.09
N ALA A 82 16.57 13.20 0.89
CA ALA A 82 17.57 12.89 1.89
C ALA A 82 17.59 14.04 2.93
N ARG A 83 17.16 13.74 4.15
CA ARG A 83 17.18 14.67 5.29
C ARG A 83 18.14 14.13 6.36
N PRO A 84 18.66 14.98 7.26
CA PRO A 84 19.63 14.57 8.29
C PRO A 84 19.27 13.33 9.11
N MET A 85 17.98 13.10 9.37
CA MET A 85 17.51 11.98 10.18
C MET A 85 16.67 10.97 9.39
N SER A 86 16.40 11.20 8.10
CA SER A 86 15.50 10.35 7.34
C SER A 86 15.68 10.42 5.83
N LEU A 87 15.39 9.31 5.15
CA LEU A 87 15.01 9.31 3.74
C LEU A 87 13.48 9.36 3.64
N GLU A 88 12.94 10.43 3.09
CA GLU A 88 11.49 10.56 2.85
C GLU A 88 11.17 10.17 1.41
N VAL A 89 10.34 9.14 1.24
CA VAL A 89 9.75 8.75 -0.04
C VAL A 89 8.38 9.40 -0.11
N GLN A 90 8.11 10.17 -1.16
CA GLN A 90 6.85 10.90 -1.31
C GLN A 90 6.29 10.74 -2.71
N LEU A 91 5.12 10.12 -2.84
CA LEU A 91 4.28 10.27 -4.02
C LEU A 91 3.59 11.63 -3.94
N ALA A 92 3.75 12.45 -4.97
CA ALA A 92 3.14 13.75 -5.12
C ALA A 92 2.34 13.82 -6.42
N ILE A 93 1.09 14.26 -6.31
CA ILE A 93 0.23 14.57 -7.46
C ILE A 93 -0.26 16.00 -7.24
N THR A 94 0.23 16.92 -8.06
CA THR A 94 -0.01 18.37 -7.94
C THR A 94 -0.71 18.96 -9.14
N ALA A 95 -0.69 18.28 -10.29
CA ALA A 95 -1.31 18.75 -11.52
C ALA A 95 -2.84 18.74 -11.44
N LYS A 96 -3.45 19.91 -11.68
CA LYS A 96 -4.89 20.12 -11.54
C LYS A 96 -5.70 19.18 -12.44
N GLU A 97 -5.25 18.96 -13.66
CA GLU A 97 -5.94 18.12 -14.66
C GLU A 97 -5.96 16.64 -14.24
N VAL A 98 -4.88 16.18 -13.61
CA VAL A 98 -4.74 14.81 -13.09
C VAL A 98 -5.63 14.65 -11.86
N LEU A 99 -5.53 15.58 -10.91
CA LEU A 99 -6.28 15.56 -9.66
C LEU A 99 -7.79 15.71 -9.87
N SER A 100 -8.21 16.49 -10.87
CA SER A 100 -9.63 16.61 -11.23
C SER A 100 -10.22 15.24 -11.57
N LYS A 101 -9.53 14.49 -12.44
CA LYS A 101 -9.94 13.13 -12.80
C LYS A 101 -9.84 12.18 -11.62
N GLY A 102 -8.74 12.23 -10.88
CA GLY A 102 -8.46 11.36 -9.75
C GLY A 102 -9.48 11.51 -8.62
N PHE A 103 -9.79 12.75 -8.19
CA PHE A 103 -10.79 12.99 -7.15
C PHE A 103 -12.21 12.74 -7.63
N SER A 104 -12.55 13.03 -8.90
CA SER A 104 -13.85 12.62 -9.45
C SER A 104 -14.01 11.09 -9.53
N ALA A 105 -12.92 10.34 -9.75
CA ALA A 105 -12.93 8.88 -9.67
C ALA A 105 -13.05 8.41 -8.21
N ALA A 106 -12.30 9.02 -7.29
CA ALA A 106 -12.36 8.73 -5.87
C ALA A 106 -13.74 9.02 -5.26
N GLU A 107 -14.43 10.07 -5.70
CA GLU A 107 -15.78 10.39 -5.25
C GLU A 107 -16.82 9.36 -5.73
N LYS A 108 -16.61 8.76 -6.90
CA LYS A 108 -17.48 7.70 -7.45
C LYS A 108 -17.23 6.33 -6.83
N ASP A 109 -15.98 6.05 -6.48
CA ASP A 109 -15.55 4.79 -5.86
C ASP A 109 -14.71 5.09 -4.61
N VAL A 110 -15.38 5.58 -3.58
CA VAL A 110 -14.76 6.01 -2.32
C VAL A 110 -14.12 4.85 -1.59
N LEU A 111 -14.79 3.69 -1.56
CA LEU A 111 -14.28 2.48 -0.91
C LEU A 111 -13.04 1.93 -1.64
N GLY A 112 -13.04 1.89 -2.98
CA GLY A 112 -11.88 1.49 -3.76
C GLY A 112 -10.69 2.43 -3.55
N ALA A 113 -10.91 3.74 -3.63
CA ALA A 113 -9.86 4.74 -3.39
C ALA A 113 -9.31 4.68 -1.95
N HIS A 114 -10.19 4.58 -0.96
CA HIS A 114 -9.83 4.45 0.46
C HIS A 114 -8.98 3.20 0.71
N ARG A 115 -9.37 2.07 0.13
CA ARG A 115 -8.64 0.81 0.24
C ARG A 115 -7.22 0.92 -0.34
N LEU A 116 -7.08 1.48 -1.54
CA LEU A 116 -5.77 1.67 -2.17
C LEU A 116 -4.81 2.50 -1.31
N VAL A 117 -5.34 3.51 -0.61
CA VAL A 117 -4.54 4.36 0.28
C VAL A 117 -4.22 3.67 1.61
N THR A 118 -5.18 2.96 2.20
CA THR A 118 -5.01 2.35 3.53
C THR A 118 -4.22 1.05 3.50
N GLU A 119 -4.23 0.31 2.38
CA GLU A 119 -3.39 -0.89 2.16
C GLU A 119 -1.88 -0.60 2.22
N LEU A 120 -1.47 0.67 2.07
CA LEU A 120 -0.07 1.09 2.24
C LEU A 120 0.46 0.85 3.67
N GLY A 121 -0.44 0.87 4.66
CA GLY A 121 -0.11 0.62 6.06
C GLY A 121 0.29 1.88 6.87
N PRO A 122 0.34 1.77 8.21
CA PRO A 122 0.38 2.92 9.14
C PRO A 122 1.64 3.79 9.05
N GLU A 123 2.72 3.25 8.48
CA GLU A 123 4.00 3.96 8.25
C GLU A 123 3.89 5.05 7.17
N TRP A 124 2.79 5.06 6.41
CA TRP A 124 2.48 6.09 5.44
C TRP A 124 1.62 7.17 6.05
N SER A 125 1.89 8.41 5.67
CA SER A 125 1.06 9.57 5.95
C SER A 125 0.41 10.07 4.67
N LEU A 126 -0.89 10.35 4.73
CA LEU A 126 -1.63 11.01 3.67
C LEU A 126 -1.73 12.50 4.01
N ARG A 127 -1.48 13.34 3.01
CA ARG A 127 -1.75 14.77 3.08
C ARG A 127 -2.52 15.21 1.84
N VAL A 128 -3.73 15.73 2.05
CA VAL A 128 -4.54 16.37 1.01
C VAL A 128 -4.60 17.85 1.33
N GLN A 129 -3.97 18.68 0.50
CA GLN A 129 -3.79 20.11 0.76
C GLN A 129 -4.68 20.95 -0.12
N GLN A 130 -5.34 21.94 0.45
CA GLN A 130 -6.02 23.00 -0.30
C GLN A 130 -5.09 24.21 -0.40
N LEU A 131 -4.81 24.63 -1.62
CA LEU A 131 -3.99 25.80 -1.95
C LEU A 131 -4.86 26.84 -2.66
N LEU A 132 -4.67 28.11 -2.29
CA LEU A 132 -5.29 29.25 -2.96
C LEU A 132 -4.41 29.70 -4.12
N VAL A 133 -5.02 29.84 -5.29
CA VAL A 133 -4.42 30.48 -6.46
C VAL A 133 -4.93 31.91 -6.52
N GLU A 134 -4.04 32.88 -6.35
CA GLU A 134 -4.38 34.30 -6.46
C GLU A 134 -4.66 34.69 -7.91
N GLU A 135 -5.81 35.31 -8.15
CA GLU A 135 -6.32 35.61 -9.50
C GLU A 135 -5.45 36.62 -10.28
N GLU A 136 -4.81 37.56 -9.57
CA GLU A 136 -4.01 38.62 -10.19
C GLU A 136 -2.55 38.21 -10.43
N SER A 137 -1.95 37.42 -9.55
CA SER A 137 -0.52 37.09 -9.56
C SER A 137 -0.25 35.66 -10.04
N GLY A 138 -1.25 34.78 -10.01
CA GLY A 138 -1.06 33.33 -10.17
C GLY A 138 -0.30 32.69 -9.02
N ALA A 139 0.01 33.43 -7.94
CA ALA A 139 0.75 32.90 -6.81
C ALA A 139 -0.07 31.84 -6.09
N ILE A 140 0.62 30.77 -5.67
CA ILE A 140 0.01 29.65 -4.95
C ILE A 140 0.41 29.75 -3.49
N SER A 141 -0.59 29.82 -2.61
CA SER A 141 -0.39 29.86 -1.16
C SER A 141 -1.13 28.72 -0.47
N HIS A 142 -0.57 28.21 0.63
CA HIS A 142 -1.25 27.20 1.44
C HIS A 142 -2.43 27.83 2.17
N TYR A 143 -3.61 27.21 2.04
CA TYR A 143 -4.84 27.67 2.69
C TYR A 143 -5.20 26.80 3.89
N GLN A 144 -5.40 25.49 3.67
CA GLN A 144 -5.62 24.52 4.75
C GLN A 144 -5.26 23.10 4.31
N ASP A 145 -5.09 22.20 5.28
CA ASP A 145 -5.00 20.77 5.00
C ASP A 145 -6.41 20.16 5.15
N LEU A 146 -6.94 19.53 4.09
CA LEU A 146 -8.21 18.79 4.15
C LEU A 146 -8.05 17.50 4.97
N PHE A 147 -6.86 16.90 4.88
CA PHE A 147 -6.43 15.80 5.72
C PHE A 147 -4.91 15.83 5.86
N LYS A 148 -4.39 15.51 7.04
CA LYS A 148 -2.96 15.34 7.31
C LYS A 148 -2.75 14.44 8.52
N ASP A 149 -2.60 13.15 8.28
CA ASP A 149 -2.28 12.17 9.33
C ASP A 149 -1.76 10.86 8.70
N SER A 150 -1.46 9.86 9.55
CA SER A 150 -1.26 8.48 9.12
C SER A 150 -2.46 7.97 8.32
N VAL A 151 -2.21 7.18 7.29
CA VAL A 151 -3.28 6.52 6.52
C VAL A 151 -4.15 5.63 7.41
N SER A 152 -3.65 5.17 8.55
CA SER A 152 -4.44 4.38 9.53
C SER A 152 -5.57 5.17 10.20
N GLN A 153 -5.47 6.50 10.24
CA GLN A 153 -6.49 7.41 10.77
C GLN A 153 -7.48 7.87 9.70
N PHE A 154 -7.26 7.47 8.44
CA PHE A 154 -8.14 7.83 7.34
C PHE A 154 -9.31 6.84 7.26
N SER A 155 -10.39 7.10 7.99
CA SER A 155 -11.58 6.24 8.00
C SER A 155 -12.39 6.36 6.70
N PRO A 156 -13.30 5.41 6.39
CA PRO A 156 -14.17 5.52 5.22
C PRO A 156 -15.03 6.80 5.21
N GLU A 157 -15.50 7.24 6.37
CA GLU A 157 -16.29 8.46 6.52
C GLU A 157 -15.45 9.71 6.23
N LEU A 158 -14.22 9.75 6.75
CA LEU A 158 -13.26 10.83 6.44
C LEU A 158 -12.87 10.81 4.96
N ALA A 159 -12.74 9.63 4.36
CA ALA A 159 -12.44 9.51 2.94
C ALA A 159 -13.58 10.07 2.08
N GLN A 160 -14.83 9.77 2.41
CA GLN A 160 -16.00 10.34 1.73
C GLN A 160 -15.99 11.87 1.82
N GLU A 161 -15.78 12.43 3.02
CA GLU A 161 -15.75 13.87 3.23
C GLU A 161 -14.60 14.54 2.46
N VAL A 162 -13.39 14.01 2.59
CA VAL A 162 -12.18 14.58 1.99
C VAL A 162 -12.22 14.47 0.47
N PHE A 163 -12.60 13.32 -0.09
CA PHE A 163 -12.63 13.14 -1.54
C PHE A 163 -13.75 13.96 -2.21
N SER A 164 -14.94 14.02 -1.61
CA SER A 164 -16.02 14.85 -2.16
C SER A 164 -15.66 16.35 -2.09
N LYS A 165 -15.11 16.80 -0.96
CA LYS A 165 -14.64 18.20 -0.82
C LYS A 165 -13.49 18.50 -1.77
N ALA A 166 -12.52 17.60 -1.94
CA ALA A 166 -11.43 17.76 -2.89
C ALA A 166 -11.93 17.83 -4.34
N ALA A 167 -12.84 16.94 -4.74
CA ALA A 167 -13.44 16.94 -6.07
C ALA A 167 -14.16 18.26 -6.37
N TYR A 168 -14.95 18.77 -5.41
CA TYR A 168 -15.62 20.06 -5.52
C TYR A 168 -14.62 21.22 -5.66
N LEU A 169 -13.58 21.26 -4.82
CA LEU A 169 -12.60 22.35 -4.81
C LEU A 169 -11.77 22.39 -6.08
N VAL A 170 -11.33 21.24 -6.61
CA VAL A 170 -10.55 21.18 -7.86
C VAL A 170 -11.35 21.70 -9.06
N GLY A 171 -12.68 21.61 -9.02
CA GLY A 171 -13.56 22.20 -10.03
C GLY A 171 -13.60 23.74 -10.02
N GLN A 172 -13.05 24.40 -8.99
CA GLN A 172 -13.00 25.85 -8.91
C GLN A 172 -11.67 26.40 -9.41
N GLU A 173 -11.67 27.55 -10.06
CA GLU A 173 -10.44 28.16 -10.60
C GLU A 173 -9.48 28.62 -9.50
N LYS A 174 -10.02 29.21 -8.43
CA LYS A 174 -9.26 29.74 -7.29
C LYS A 174 -8.55 28.68 -6.43
N TRP A 175 -8.85 27.39 -6.60
CA TRP A 175 -8.30 26.34 -5.75
C TRP A 175 -7.47 25.34 -6.53
N LEU A 176 -6.39 24.90 -5.89
CA LEU A 176 -5.64 23.70 -6.25
C LEU A 176 -5.67 22.75 -5.05
N VAL A 177 -5.86 21.45 -5.30
CA VAL A 177 -5.89 20.45 -4.22
C VAL A 177 -4.83 19.39 -4.45
N SER A 178 -3.68 19.52 -3.78
CA SER A 178 -2.58 18.57 -3.95
C SER A 178 -2.79 17.30 -3.12
N PHE A 179 -2.32 16.17 -3.64
CA PHE A 179 -2.36 14.87 -2.98
C PHE A 179 -0.94 14.37 -2.76
N TYR A 180 -0.60 14.05 -1.50
CA TYR A 180 0.70 13.52 -1.13
C TYR A 180 0.56 12.26 -0.27
N LEU A 181 1.36 11.24 -0.58
CA LEU A 181 1.61 10.10 0.29
C LEU A 181 3.09 10.05 0.61
N SER A 182 3.43 10.07 1.88
CA SER A 182 4.83 10.08 2.32
C SER A 182 5.13 9.02 3.35
N ARG A 183 6.29 8.38 3.22
CA ARG A 183 6.86 7.47 4.21
C ARG A 183 8.29 7.92 4.53
N ARG A 184 8.65 7.92 5.81
CA ARG A 184 10.01 8.27 6.27
C ARG A 184 10.73 7.02 6.76
N LEU A 185 11.92 6.80 6.23
CA LEU A 185 12.85 5.77 6.67
C LEU A 185 13.96 6.42 7.49
N ASN A 186 14.41 5.78 8.56
CA ASN A 186 15.49 6.31 9.38
C ASN A 186 16.82 6.32 8.59
N SER A 187 17.53 7.45 8.59
CA SER A 187 18.79 7.61 7.82
C SER A 187 19.90 6.63 8.19
N GLU A 188 20.04 6.28 9.47
CA GLU A 188 21.06 5.33 9.94
C GLU A 188 20.77 3.91 9.43
N GLN A 189 19.49 3.52 9.45
CA GLN A 189 19.06 2.24 8.88
C GLN A 189 19.31 2.20 7.39
N VAL A 190 18.94 3.26 6.66
CA VAL A 190 19.17 3.35 5.21
C VAL A 190 20.66 3.30 4.88
N ALA A 191 21.50 3.98 5.67
CA ALA A 191 22.95 3.94 5.49
C ALA A 191 23.55 2.56 5.76
N ALA A 192 22.99 1.80 6.71
CA ALA A 192 23.43 0.44 6.99
C ALA A 192 23.00 -0.58 5.91
N MET A 193 21.98 -0.28 5.10
CA MET A 193 21.46 -1.21 4.07
C MET A 193 22.42 -1.44 2.89
N GLY A 194 23.34 -0.50 2.62
CA GLY A 194 24.20 -0.57 1.42
C GLY A 194 23.37 -0.68 0.14
N LEU A 195 23.64 -1.69 -0.69
CA LEU A 195 22.91 -1.95 -1.95
C LEU A 195 21.45 -2.40 -1.75
N THR A 196 21.10 -2.94 -0.59
CA THR A 196 19.76 -3.45 -0.30
C THR A 196 18.72 -2.32 -0.32
N VAL A 197 19.14 -1.07 -0.13
CA VAL A 197 18.27 0.11 -0.23
C VAL A 197 17.53 0.16 -1.58
N LEU A 198 18.17 -0.27 -2.67
CA LEU A 198 17.54 -0.26 -3.99
C LEU A 198 16.37 -1.24 -4.07
N GLN A 199 16.49 -2.41 -3.42
CA GLN A 199 15.40 -3.39 -3.39
C GLN A 199 14.25 -2.87 -2.55
N VAL A 200 14.54 -2.37 -1.34
CA VAL A 200 13.52 -1.81 -0.44
C VAL A 200 12.75 -0.68 -1.12
N LEU A 201 13.45 0.25 -1.78
CA LEU A 201 12.81 1.38 -2.43
C LEU A 201 12.11 1.00 -3.73
N ASN A 202 12.59 0.00 -4.46
CA ASN A 202 11.86 -0.59 -5.58
C ASN A 202 10.50 -1.11 -5.12
N ASP A 203 10.47 -1.86 -4.02
CA ASP A 203 9.24 -2.45 -3.48
C ASP A 203 8.27 -1.36 -2.98
N LEU A 204 8.79 -0.26 -2.41
CA LEU A 204 7.96 0.91 -2.06
C LEU A 204 7.38 1.61 -3.28
N VAL A 205 8.15 1.75 -4.36
CA VAL A 205 7.67 2.35 -5.62
C VAL A 205 6.56 1.48 -6.21
N GLU A 206 6.78 0.17 -6.32
CA GLU A 206 5.77 -0.79 -6.80
C GLU A 206 4.49 -0.75 -5.95
N THR A 207 4.62 -0.60 -4.63
CA THR A 207 3.48 -0.46 -3.71
C THR A 207 2.67 0.83 -3.95
N LEU A 208 3.29 1.91 -4.44
CA LEU A 208 2.62 3.17 -4.75
C LEU A 208 1.91 3.17 -6.11
N MET A 209 2.28 2.26 -7.01
CA MET A 209 1.75 2.24 -8.38
C MET A 209 0.23 2.11 -8.46
N PRO A 210 -0.45 1.24 -7.68
CA PRO A 210 -1.91 1.16 -7.72
C PRO A 210 -2.60 2.49 -7.42
N VAL A 211 -2.08 3.27 -6.46
CA VAL A 211 -2.60 4.61 -6.13
C VAL A 211 -2.33 5.58 -7.28
N LEU A 212 -1.11 5.58 -7.82
CA LEU A 212 -0.73 6.43 -8.94
C LEU A 212 -1.59 6.14 -10.18
N SER A 213 -1.76 4.87 -10.56
CA SER A 213 -2.58 4.46 -11.70
C SER A 213 -4.05 4.82 -11.51
N PHE A 214 -4.59 4.71 -10.28
CA PHE A 214 -5.95 5.13 -9.95
C PHE A 214 -6.15 6.63 -10.16
N PHE A 215 -5.31 7.47 -9.56
CA PHE A 215 -5.45 8.93 -9.63
C PHE A 215 -5.11 9.51 -11.00
N THR A 216 -4.20 8.88 -11.74
CA THR A 216 -3.81 9.35 -13.08
C THR A 216 -4.70 8.80 -14.20
N GLY A 217 -5.49 7.76 -13.93
CA GLY A 217 -6.24 7.04 -14.95
C GLY A 217 -5.34 6.29 -15.94
N ARG A 218 -4.03 6.22 -15.68
CA ARG A 218 -3.07 5.41 -16.45
C ARG A 218 -3.23 3.98 -16.02
N VAL A 219 -4.19 3.30 -16.63
CA VAL A 219 -4.30 1.85 -16.49
C VAL A 219 -3.06 1.27 -17.17
N GLY A 220 -2.12 0.74 -16.38
CA GLY A 220 -1.13 -0.20 -16.88
C GLY A 220 -1.86 -1.27 -17.68
N ARG A 221 -1.74 -1.23 -19.01
CA ARG A 221 -2.33 -2.22 -19.90
C ARG A 221 -1.81 -3.58 -19.45
N LYS A 222 -2.62 -4.34 -18.71
CA LYS A 222 -2.31 -5.74 -18.39
C LYS A 222 -2.02 -6.44 -19.71
N LYS A 223 -0.74 -6.81 -19.92
CA LYS A 223 -0.32 -7.73 -20.97
C LYS A 223 -1.01 -9.05 -20.67
N GLY A 224 -2.13 -9.30 -21.34
CA GLY A 224 -2.81 -10.59 -21.29
C GLY A 224 -1.85 -11.67 -21.76
N THR A 225 -1.47 -12.57 -20.87
CA THR A 225 -0.95 -13.88 -21.26
C THR A 225 -2.01 -14.56 -22.12
N ARG A 226 -1.62 -14.97 -23.34
CA ARG A 226 -2.49 -15.61 -24.33
C ARG A 226 -3.25 -16.79 -23.70
N ARG A 227 -4.56 -16.62 -23.52
CA ARG A 227 -5.51 -17.71 -23.28
C ARG A 227 -5.84 -18.34 -24.64
N ALA A 228 -5.55 -19.62 -24.82
CA ALA A 228 -6.09 -20.39 -25.93
C ALA A 228 -7.63 -20.43 -25.81
N ALA A 229 -8.31 -20.27 -26.94
CA ALA A 229 -9.73 -19.97 -27.01
C ALA A 229 -10.63 -21.14 -26.58
N ALA A 230 -11.60 -20.84 -25.71
CA ALA A 230 -12.88 -21.55 -25.64
C ALA A 230 -14.01 -20.49 -25.56
N ARG A 231 -15.10 -20.77 -26.27
CA ARG A 231 -16.21 -19.88 -26.67
C ARG A 231 -17.04 -19.33 -25.49
N LYS A 232 -17.58 -18.12 -25.72
CA LYS A 232 -18.32 -17.21 -24.81
C LYS A 232 -19.75 -17.67 -24.47
N VAL A 233 -20.19 -17.42 -23.22
CA VAL A 233 -21.37 -16.59 -22.83
C VAL A 233 -21.05 -15.92 -21.47
N ALA A 234 -21.52 -14.69 -21.28
CA ALA A 234 -21.21 -13.71 -20.20
C ALA A 234 -21.92 -14.03 -18.87
N VAL A 235 -21.63 -13.49 -17.67
CA VAL A 235 -20.84 -12.35 -17.15
C VAL A 235 -20.23 -12.84 -15.83
N THR A 236 -18.90 -12.74 -15.62
CA THR A 236 -18.27 -13.17 -14.35
C THR A 236 -16.94 -12.43 -14.15
N GLN A 237 -16.88 -11.51 -13.18
CA GLN A 237 -15.63 -10.94 -12.68
C GLN A 237 -15.30 -11.60 -11.35
N GLN A 238 -14.55 -12.70 -11.46
CA GLN A 238 -13.97 -13.46 -10.37
C GLN A 238 -12.71 -12.76 -9.85
N ALA A 239 -12.68 -12.63 -8.52
CA ALA A 239 -11.50 -12.41 -7.71
C ALA A 239 -10.43 -13.48 -8.00
N VAL A 240 -9.17 -13.07 -8.08
CA VAL A 240 -8.03 -13.99 -7.98
C VAL A 240 -7.13 -13.49 -6.87
N ALA A 241 -6.95 -14.38 -5.90
CA ALA A 241 -6.05 -14.27 -4.76
C ALA A 241 -4.63 -13.90 -5.20
N VAL A 242 -3.99 -13.03 -4.42
CA VAL A 242 -2.55 -12.82 -4.50
C VAL A 242 -1.88 -14.05 -3.88
N GLU A 243 -1.38 -14.94 -4.73
CA GLU A 243 -0.30 -15.85 -4.37
C GLU A 243 0.98 -15.00 -4.24
N THR A 244 1.26 -14.53 -3.01
CA THR A 244 2.64 -14.38 -2.59
C THR A 244 3.28 -15.76 -2.75
N ALA A 245 4.52 -15.84 -3.24
CA ALA A 245 5.30 -17.07 -3.14
C ALA A 245 5.64 -17.31 -1.66
N VAL A 246 4.63 -17.70 -0.90
CA VAL A 246 4.76 -18.24 0.44
C VAL A 246 5.30 -19.65 0.23
N ALA A 247 6.38 -20.00 0.94
CA ALA A 247 6.85 -21.37 0.93
C ALA A 247 5.65 -22.31 1.25
N PRO A 248 5.52 -23.47 0.60
CA PRO A 248 4.36 -24.35 0.80
C PRO A 248 4.15 -24.77 2.25
N GLU A 249 5.15 -24.61 3.12
CA GLU A 249 5.07 -24.77 4.58
C GLU A 249 4.36 -23.64 5.35
N ASP A 250 4.17 -22.45 4.78
CA ASP A 250 3.65 -21.26 5.46
C ASP A 250 2.22 -20.87 5.01
N THR A 251 1.54 -21.73 4.24
CA THR A 251 0.13 -21.57 3.89
C THR A 251 -0.59 -22.91 3.89
N PHE A 252 -1.86 -22.94 4.32
CA PHE A 252 -2.74 -24.08 4.09
C PHE A 252 -4.17 -23.62 3.78
N THR A 253 -4.93 -24.49 3.11
CA THR A 253 -6.36 -24.27 2.83
C THR A 253 -7.17 -25.36 3.52
N PHE A 254 -8.25 -24.97 4.18
CA PHE A 254 -9.16 -25.87 4.89
C PHE A 254 -10.61 -25.53 4.56
N VAL A 255 -11.42 -26.52 4.23
CA VAL A 255 -12.85 -26.34 3.98
C VAL A 255 -13.63 -26.94 5.14
N SER A 256 -14.51 -26.13 5.75
CA SER A 256 -15.40 -26.54 6.82
C SER A 256 -16.85 -26.46 6.39
N GLU A 257 -17.66 -27.41 6.82
CA GLU A 257 -19.11 -27.29 6.81
C GLU A 257 -19.57 -26.48 8.03
N LEU A 258 -20.46 -25.51 7.82
CA LEU A 258 -20.99 -24.62 8.84
C LEU A 258 -22.22 -25.23 9.52
N LYS A 259 -22.04 -25.67 10.76
CA LYS A 259 -23.17 -26.11 11.61
C LYS A 259 -23.95 -24.89 12.12
N PRO A 260 -25.23 -25.03 12.52
CA PRO A 260 -25.99 -23.93 13.11
C PRO A 260 -25.29 -23.23 14.28
N LEU A 261 -24.50 -23.98 15.04
CA LEU A 261 -23.73 -23.45 16.18
C LEU A 261 -22.51 -22.62 15.74
N HIS A 262 -21.92 -22.91 14.57
CA HIS A 262 -20.79 -22.15 14.02
C HIS A 262 -21.21 -20.73 13.68
N ILE A 263 -22.39 -20.59 13.05
CA ILE A 263 -22.99 -19.32 12.65
C ILE A 263 -23.40 -18.52 13.89
N ARG A 264 -24.25 -19.08 14.76
CA ARG A 264 -24.79 -18.37 15.95
C ARG A 264 -23.76 -17.92 16.98
N ARG A 265 -22.56 -18.51 16.98
CA ARG A 265 -21.52 -18.24 17.98
C ARG A 265 -20.23 -17.71 17.36
N GLY A 266 -20.21 -17.47 16.04
CA GLY A 266 -19.06 -16.91 15.34
C GLY A 266 -17.79 -17.74 15.48
N PHE A 267 -17.84 -19.04 15.23
CA PHE A 267 -16.62 -19.86 15.25
C PHE A 267 -16.61 -20.97 14.19
N ILE A 268 -15.40 -21.35 13.79
CA ILE A 268 -15.16 -22.43 12.83
C ILE A 268 -14.19 -23.43 13.45
N ASN A 269 -14.57 -24.71 13.47
CA ASN A 269 -13.69 -25.78 13.95
C ASN A 269 -12.86 -26.32 12.79
N MET A 270 -11.56 -26.38 12.99
CA MET A 270 -10.59 -27.10 12.15
C MET A 270 -10.25 -28.44 12.81
N THR A 271 -9.43 -29.25 12.14
CA THR A 271 -8.99 -30.54 12.67
C THR A 271 -7.73 -30.41 13.53
N PRO A 272 -7.31 -31.48 14.20
CA PRO A 272 -6.05 -31.46 14.97
C PRO A 272 -4.80 -31.29 14.10
N LYS A 273 -4.90 -31.53 12.79
CA LYS A 273 -3.76 -31.40 11.86
C LYS A 273 -3.36 -29.95 11.63
N GLU A 274 -4.29 -29.01 11.75
CA GLU A 274 -4.03 -27.59 11.51
C GLU A 274 -3.51 -26.86 12.77
N TRP A 275 -3.72 -27.40 13.98
CA TRP A 275 -3.25 -26.76 15.21
C TRP A 275 -1.74 -26.46 15.27
N PRO A 276 -0.83 -27.37 14.85
CA PRO A 276 0.60 -27.10 14.81
C PRO A 276 0.98 -25.84 14.01
N PHE A 277 0.15 -25.42 13.04
CA PHE A 277 0.37 -24.19 12.30
C PHE A 277 0.19 -22.93 13.15
N PHE A 278 -0.67 -22.96 14.17
CA PHE A 278 -0.94 -21.81 15.04
C PHE A 278 -0.09 -21.80 16.32
N ALA A 279 0.49 -22.93 16.68
CA ALA A 279 1.25 -23.09 17.92
C ALA A 279 2.61 -22.39 17.83
N LEU A 280 2.93 -21.53 18.82
CA LEU A 280 4.29 -21.01 19.01
C LEU A 280 5.19 -22.01 19.76
N ASN A 281 4.59 -22.71 20.70
CA ASN A 281 5.24 -23.67 21.58
C ASN A 281 4.20 -24.67 22.13
N ALA A 282 4.65 -25.71 22.83
CA ALA A 282 3.78 -26.76 23.38
C ALA A 282 2.70 -26.26 24.36
N ARG A 283 2.88 -25.06 24.94
CA ARG A 283 1.96 -24.42 25.89
C ARG A 283 1.03 -23.39 25.25
N THR A 284 1.09 -23.20 23.94
CA THR A 284 0.20 -22.25 23.26
C THR A 284 -1.22 -22.80 23.32
N GLU A 285 -2.16 -22.00 23.80
CA GLU A 285 -3.59 -22.34 23.88
C GLU A 285 -4.45 -21.38 23.05
N THR A 286 -3.96 -20.17 22.78
CA THR A 286 -4.66 -19.16 22.01
C THR A 286 -3.67 -18.34 21.18
N ARG A 287 -4.05 -18.04 19.94
CA ARG A 287 -3.26 -17.24 19.00
C ARG A 287 -4.12 -16.13 18.41
N LYS A 288 -3.62 -14.89 18.37
CA LYS A 288 -4.29 -13.79 17.67
C LYS A 288 -4.11 -13.95 16.16
N VAL A 289 -5.16 -13.68 15.40
CA VAL A 289 -5.15 -13.77 13.94
C VAL A 289 -5.89 -12.60 13.33
N THR A 290 -5.50 -12.20 12.12
CA THR A 290 -6.23 -11.21 11.34
C THR A 290 -7.11 -11.94 10.34
N VAL A 291 -8.43 -11.84 10.51
CA VAL A 291 -9.40 -12.48 9.61
C VAL A 291 -9.76 -11.51 8.49
N TYR A 292 -9.75 -11.97 7.24
CA TYR A 292 -10.19 -11.22 6.07
C TYR A 292 -11.44 -11.89 5.48
N TYR A 293 -12.47 -11.11 5.22
CA TYR A 293 -13.75 -11.57 4.66
C TYR A 293 -14.32 -10.46 3.77
N GLU A 294 -14.73 -10.77 2.54
CA GLU A 294 -15.31 -9.80 1.60
C GLU A 294 -14.51 -8.48 1.40
N GLY A 295 -13.19 -8.51 1.64
CA GLY A 295 -12.35 -7.31 1.56
C GLY A 295 -12.32 -6.44 2.83
N LEU A 296 -13.04 -6.84 3.88
CA LEU A 296 -12.93 -6.32 5.25
C LEU A 296 -11.92 -7.16 6.04
N TYR A 297 -11.42 -6.62 7.15
CA TYR A 297 -10.56 -7.35 8.06
C TYR A 297 -10.94 -7.14 9.53
N ASP A 298 -10.76 -8.19 10.33
CA ASP A 298 -11.00 -8.20 11.77
C ASP A 298 -9.76 -8.67 12.52
N LYS A 299 -9.19 -7.78 13.34
CA LYS A 299 -8.03 -8.04 14.21
C LYS A 299 -8.41 -8.56 15.59
N LYS A 300 -9.71 -8.69 15.91
CA LYS A 300 -10.22 -9.20 17.19
C LYS A 300 -10.40 -10.71 17.19
N SER A 301 -10.20 -11.37 16.05
CA SER A 301 -10.31 -12.81 15.90
C SER A 301 -9.12 -13.56 16.53
N THR A 302 -9.37 -14.77 17.01
CA THR A 302 -8.37 -15.61 17.66
C THR A 302 -8.55 -17.08 17.31
N VAL A 303 -7.48 -17.87 17.35
CA VAL A 303 -7.53 -19.34 17.19
C VAL A 303 -7.22 -20.00 18.51
N TRP A 304 -8.11 -20.88 18.98
CA TRP A 304 -8.03 -21.57 20.27
C TRP A 304 -7.70 -23.05 20.07
N ARG A 305 -6.89 -23.61 20.97
CA ARG A 305 -6.65 -25.06 21.07
C ARG A 305 -7.73 -25.69 21.94
N LEU A 306 -8.48 -26.65 21.41
CA LEU A 306 -9.47 -27.39 22.17
C LEU A 306 -8.88 -28.69 22.72
N GLN A 307 -8.78 -28.79 24.05
CA GLN A 307 -8.41 -30.02 24.75
C GLN A 307 -9.64 -30.93 24.96
N PRO A 308 -9.49 -32.27 24.96
CA PRO A 308 -8.26 -33.05 24.84
C PRO A 308 -7.88 -33.44 23.39
N GLY A 309 -8.50 -32.84 22.36
CA GLY A 309 -8.38 -33.28 20.97
C GLY A 309 -7.41 -32.49 20.09
N ASP A 310 -6.75 -31.47 20.63
CA ASP A 310 -5.88 -30.54 19.88
C ASP A 310 -6.52 -29.92 18.64
N MET A 311 -7.85 -29.82 18.59
CA MET A 311 -8.54 -29.15 17.49
C MET A 311 -8.29 -27.65 17.54
N ALA A 312 -8.01 -27.04 16.38
CA ALA A 312 -7.97 -25.60 16.27
C ALA A 312 -9.38 -25.04 16.06
N ARG A 313 -9.79 -24.04 16.84
CA ARG A 313 -11.05 -23.31 16.65
C ARG A 313 -10.76 -21.86 16.32
N LEU A 314 -11.14 -21.41 15.14
CA LEU A 314 -11.15 -19.99 14.82
C LEU A 314 -12.39 -19.36 15.48
N VAL A 315 -12.17 -18.43 16.39
CA VAL A 315 -13.18 -17.58 17.02
C VAL A 315 -13.13 -16.22 16.33
N LEU A 316 -14.25 -15.86 15.70
CA LEU A 316 -14.39 -14.61 14.97
C LEU A 316 -14.65 -13.46 15.94
N GLY A 317 -14.10 -12.28 15.64
CA GLY A 317 -14.50 -11.06 16.32
C GLY A 317 -15.90 -10.60 15.88
N PRO A 318 -16.45 -9.56 16.53
CA PRO A 318 -17.85 -9.16 16.33
C PRO A 318 -18.20 -8.84 14.88
N ALA A 319 -17.31 -8.19 14.14
CA ALA A 319 -17.56 -7.78 12.76
C ALA A 319 -17.51 -8.96 11.78
N SER A 320 -16.55 -9.88 11.96
CA SER A 320 -16.51 -11.13 11.18
C SER A 320 -17.67 -12.07 11.54
N HIS A 321 -18.15 -12.02 12.78
CA HIS A 321 -19.29 -12.83 13.22
C HIS A 321 -20.58 -12.31 12.59
N GLU A 322 -20.86 -11.01 12.64
CA GLU A 322 -22.03 -10.41 11.98
C GLU A 322 -22.08 -10.77 10.49
N TRP A 323 -20.94 -10.65 9.80
CA TRP A 323 -20.83 -11.11 8.42
C TRP A 323 -21.12 -12.60 8.23
N LEU A 324 -20.61 -13.47 9.10
CA LEU A 324 -20.88 -14.91 9.02
C LEU A 324 -22.37 -15.23 9.18
N GLU A 325 -23.09 -14.46 10.01
CA GLU A 325 -24.54 -14.59 10.20
C GLU A 325 -25.34 -14.13 8.98
N ASP A 326 -24.88 -13.07 8.31
CA ASP A 326 -25.56 -12.52 7.13
C ASP A 326 -25.29 -13.32 5.86
N ALA A 327 -24.07 -13.86 5.72
CA ALA A 327 -23.61 -14.46 4.45
C ALA A 327 -23.85 -15.98 4.32
N PHE A 328 -24.12 -16.69 5.42
CA PHE A 328 -24.19 -18.16 5.40
C PHE A 328 -25.44 -18.72 6.08
N VAL A 329 -25.97 -19.82 5.53
CA VAL A 329 -27.00 -20.64 6.15
C VAL A 329 -26.43 -21.97 6.66
N PRO A 330 -27.12 -22.68 7.57
CA PRO A 330 -26.65 -23.98 8.05
C PRO A 330 -26.40 -24.97 6.91
N ASN A 331 -25.30 -25.71 7.02
CA ASN A 331 -24.75 -26.67 6.07
C ASN A 331 -24.03 -26.06 4.86
N ASP A 332 -23.93 -24.74 4.77
CA ASP A 332 -23.03 -24.11 3.79
C ASP A 332 -21.57 -24.45 4.11
N ARG A 333 -20.73 -24.39 3.07
CA ARG A 333 -19.29 -24.65 3.19
C ARG A 333 -18.51 -23.34 3.12
N ILE A 334 -17.54 -23.23 4.01
CA ILE A 334 -16.62 -22.10 4.09
C ILE A 334 -15.18 -22.59 3.88
N GLU A 335 -14.45 -21.89 3.03
CA GLU A 335 -13.03 -22.08 2.80
C GLU A 335 -12.24 -21.10 3.67
N LEU A 336 -11.22 -21.64 4.34
CA LEU A 336 -10.26 -20.93 5.17
C LEU A 336 -8.90 -21.05 4.48
N GLN A 337 -8.42 -19.95 3.92
CA GLN A 337 -7.04 -19.85 3.43
C GLN A 337 -6.20 -19.17 4.51
N VAL A 338 -5.32 -19.93 5.15
CA VAL A 338 -4.50 -19.45 6.27
C VAL A 338 -3.07 -19.26 5.79
N THR A 339 -2.50 -18.08 6.08
CA THR A 339 -1.18 -17.68 5.64
C THR A 339 -0.40 -17.11 6.82
N ARG A 340 0.83 -17.58 7.01
CA ARG A 340 1.78 -17.00 7.96
C ARG A 340 2.62 -15.97 7.24
N LEU A 341 2.66 -14.76 7.79
CA LEU A 341 3.43 -13.63 7.27
C LEU A 341 4.74 -13.43 8.05
N GLU A 342 5.62 -12.59 7.52
CA GLU A 342 6.83 -12.14 8.20
C GLU A 342 6.48 -11.51 9.57
N GLY A 343 7.30 -11.75 10.58
CA GLY A 343 7.00 -11.34 11.96
C GLY A 343 6.02 -12.26 12.71
N ASN A 344 5.72 -13.45 12.17
CA ASN A 344 4.88 -14.47 12.78
C ASN A 344 3.40 -14.05 12.91
N GLU A 345 2.96 -13.07 12.13
CA GLU A 345 1.55 -12.72 12.00
C GLU A 345 0.80 -13.81 11.21
N ILE A 346 -0.45 -14.11 11.61
CA ILE A 346 -1.28 -15.10 10.93
C ILE A 346 -2.49 -14.40 10.35
N GLN A 347 -2.62 -14.53 9.03
CA GLN A 347 -3.75 -14.07 8.26
C GLN A 347 -4.67 -15.26 7.94
N VAL A 348 -5.97 -15.08 8.12
CA VAL A 348 -6.99 -16.07 7.76
C VAL A 348 -7.97 -15.41 6.80
N THR A 349 -8.04 -15.90 5.57
CA THR A 349 -9.03 -15.42 4.60
C THR A 349 -10.21 -16.38 4.56
N LEU A 350 -11.42 -15.86 4.75
CA LEU A 350 -12.67 -16.59 4.71
C LEU A 350 -13.36 -16.39 3.36
N ARG A 351 -13.78 -17.48 2.71
CA ARG A 351 -14.51 -17.45 1.45
C ARG A 351 -15.66 -18.45 1.43
N PRO A 352 -16.83 -18.11 0.85
CA PRO A 352 -17.87 -19.10 0.58
C PRO A 352 -17.40 -20.12 -0.46
N VAL A 353 -17.71 -21.40 -0.25
CA VAL A 353 -17.52 -22.44 -1.27
C VAL A 353 -18.79 -22.51 -2.10
N THR A 354 -18.71 -22.09 -3.36
CA THR A 354 -19.81 -22.22 -4.32
C THR A 354 -19.67 -23.59 -5.00
N ASP A 355 -20.63 -24.50 -4.74
CA ASP A 355 -20.73 -25.79 -5.44
C ASP A 355 -21.10 -25.63 -6.93
#